data_AF-A0A098G820-F1
#
_entry.id   AF-A0A098G820-F1
#
_cell.length_a   1.000
_cell.length_b   1.000
_cell.length_c   1.000
_cell.angle_alpha   90.00
_cell.angle_beta   90.00
_cell.angle_gamma   90.00
#
_symmetry.space_group_name_H-M   'P 1'
#
loop_
_entity.id
_entity.type
_entity.pdbx_description
1 polymer ?
#
loop_
_entity_poly.entity_id
_entity_poly.type
_entity_poly.pdbx_seq_one_letter_code
_entity_poly.pdbx_strand_id
1 'polypeptide(L)'
;MPEVLKSLAYQKIEHEINHFFDLIHDKYKKYGHKKKGTKDIISSQISQFLDELSNSILAQSRLVFTNIPSKEIINFKSVDSRKPGDSFQNIDEAAKYFNNLSSLIYFSVMQHENPTQRVFFYDMYIQLMNFCYLKGDLLGAGAIYTGLISNNLSNVIDRKQLSRESRLIWEEREVSFNRLFNVGTSYNEQNNLRKKFKTITPVLPLLLSIQTQSKEHYDGFVNSYNEIQDRLHALDRQNNIMLNGMQSNEYFSWSKPYYDYMKNVYLPQSIAEYTTLFKEYRELISEHGGPIAKQFHDDATSKPLVTFVEVTLSENKTIVESSPLPNTSIAEMLEEIDDIKRAYTKPALFDDISWNLMKINSAKVKAKPIGDSTSMIFNKIETPEIEERIDENQQDTVVSKDLPLEEQYRFHHTGAKLMLELAGAIERHKPKNTDINPIVGRSCSFFSSKNMKKQKEGYSYDTVGVDEHDSDKEFIQVEPNMVF
;
A
#
# COMPACT_ATOMS: atom_id res chain seq x y z
N MET A 1 -14.66 -33.92 -16.76
CA MET A 1 -14.70 -32.47 -16.44
C MET A 1 -14.00 -31.70 -17.57
N PRO A 2 -14.37 -30.45 -17.91
CA PRO A 2 -13.59 -29.70 -18.90
C PRO A 2 -12.20 -29.41 -18.33
N GLU A 3 -11.19 -29.95 -18.98
CA GLU A 3 -9.79 -29.61 -18.76
C GLU A 3 -9.61 -28.12 -19.10
N VAL A 4 -9.08 -27.35 -18.14
CA VAL A 4 -8.91 -25.90 -18.27
C VAL A 4 -7.52 -25.58 -18.80
N LEU A 5 -6.49 -26.16 -18.18
CA LEU A 5 -5.10 -26.02 -18.60
C LEU A 5 -4.73 -27.17 -19.53
N LYS A 6 -4.26 -26.85 -20.73
CA LYS A 6 -4.01 -27.74 -21.87
C LYS A 6 -2.71 -27.44 -22.61
N SER A 7 -1.98 -26.38 -22.27
CA SER A 7 -0.73 -26.04 -22.94
C SER A 7 0.28 -27.18 -22.81
N LEU A 8 1.12 -27.34 -23.82
CA LEU A 8 2.20 -28.34 -23.79
C LEU A 8 3.17 -28.09 -22.63
N ALA A 9 3.36 -26.82 -22.24
CA ALA A 9 4.18 -26.44 -21.09
C ALA A 9 3.55 -26.95 -19.78
N TYR A 10 2.26 -26.70 -19.58
CA TYR A 10 1.54 -27.20 -18.42
C TYR A 10 1.51 -28.73 -18.36
N GLN A 11 1.22 -29.40 -19.48
CA GLN A 11 1.16 -30.86 -19.54
C GLN A 11 2.48 -31.53 -19.15
N LYS A 12 3.63 -30.91 -19.41
CA LYS A 12 4.94 -31.42 -18.95
C LYS A 12 5.04 -31.38 -17.42
N ILE A 13 4.68 -30.26 -16.80
CA ILE A 13 4.68 -30.09 -15.34
C ILE A 13 3.67 -31.04 -14.70
N GLU A 14 2.45 -31.12 -15.25
CA GLU A 14 1.43 -32.03 -14.78
C GLU A 14 1.88 -33.50 -14.89
N HIS A 15 2.57 -33.88 -15.97
CA HIS A 15 3.12 -35.22 -16.14
C HIS A 15 4.17 -35.55 -15.07
N GLU A 16 5.08 -34.63 -14.76
CA GLU A 16 6.08 -34.85 -13.70
C GLU A 16 5.45 -34.96 -12.31
N ILE A 17 4.50 -34.09 -11.98
CA ILE A 17 3.78 -34.19 -10.70
C ILE A 17 3.00 -35.51 -10.61
N ASN A 18 2.31 -35.92 -11.69
CA ASN A 18 1.61 -37.20 -11.73
C ASN A 18 2.57 -38.39 -11.65
N HIS A 19 3.77 -38.29 -12.22
CA HIS A 19 4.80 -39.31 -12.06
C HIS A 19 5.18 -39.48 -10.58
N PHE A 20 5.41 -38.37 -9.84
CA PHE A 20 5.69 -38.43 -8.41
C PHE A 20 4.49 -38.98 -7.60
N PHE A 21 3.27 -38.61 -7.98
CA PHE A 21 2.06 -39.16 -7.40
C PHE A 21 2.04 -40.69 -7.52
N ASP A 22 2.26 -41.24 -8.72
CA ASP A 22 2.27 -42.68 -8.97
C ASP A 22 3.42 -43.38 -8.24
N LEU A 23 4.61 -42.76 -8.21
CA LEU A 23 5.76 -43.27 -7.46
C LEU A 23 5.44 -43.41 -5.96
N ILE A 24 4.76 -42.43 -5.36
CA ILE A 24 4.47 -42.41 -3.92
C ILE A 24 3.24 -43.25 -3.60
N HIS A 25 2.11 -42.96 -4.26
CA HIS A 25 0.81 -43.56 -3.98
C HIS A 25 0.77 -45.04 -4.34
N ASP A 26 1.36 -45.45 -5.47
CA ASP A 26 1.24 -46.83 -5.97
C ASP A 26 2.48 -47.66 -5.70
N LYS A 27 3.68 -47.13 -5.96
CA LYS A 27 4.92 -47.92 -5.83
C LYS A 27 5.49 -47.91 -4.42
N TYR A 28 5.66 -46.73 -3.82
CA TYR A 28 6.25 -46.62 -2.48
C TYR A 28 5.35 -47.24 -1.42
N LYS A 29 4.06 -46.88 -1.43
CA LYS A 29 3.07 -47.41 -0.50
C LYS A 29 2.90 -48.93 -0.56
N LYS A 30 2.92 -49.55 -1.76
CA LYS A 30 2.75 -51.01 -1.89
C LYS A 30 4.05 -51.79 -1.66
N TYR A 31 5.19 -51.29 -2.13
CA TYR A 31 6.43 -52.09 -2.24
C TYR A 31 7.70 -51.36 -1.81
N GLY A 32 7.72 -50.02 -1.83
CA GLY A 32 8.93 -49.23 -1.63
C GLY A 32 9.52 -49.28 -0.22
N HIS A 33 8.73 -49.59 0.81
CA HIS A 33 9.23 -49.82 2.17
C HIS A 33 10.23 -50.98 2.26
N LYS A 34 10.23 -51.90 1.30
CA LYS A 34 11.09 -53.09 1.30
C LYS A 34 12.45 -52.88 0.61
N LYS A 35 12.62 -51.81 -0.19
CA LYS A 35 13.84 -51.56 -0.96
C LYS A 35 14.58 -50.34 -0.42
N LYS A 36 15.74 -50.58 0.21
CA LYS A 36 16.63 -49.56 0.78
C LYS A 36 16.99 -48.50 -0.28
N GLY A 37 16.94 -47.22 0.10
CA GLY A 37 17.28 -46.08 -0.76
C GLY A 37 16.18 -45.57 -1.70
N THR A 38 15.04 -46.27 -1.83
CA THR A 38 13.94 -45.83 -2.71
C THR A 38 13.38 -44.47 -2.31
N LYS A 39 13.24 -44.24 -1.00
CA LYS A 39 12.80 -42.96 -0.45
C LYS A 39 13.75 -41.83 -0.84
N ASP A 40 15.05 -42.04 -0.70
CA ASP A 40 16.07 -41.03 -0.95
C ASP A 40 16.11 -40.62 -2.43
N ILE A 41 15.94 -41.60 -3.33
CA ILE A 41 15.85 -41.34 -4.78
C ILE A 41 14.63 -40.50 -5.12
N ILE A 42 13.45 -40.87 -4.60
CA ILE A 42 12.22 -40.11 -4.90
C ILE A 42 12.30 -38.71 -4.30
N SER A 43 12.78 -38.57 -3.06
CA SER A 43 12.97 -37.27 -2.42
C SER A 43 13.94 -36.39 -3.22
N SER A 44 15.06 -36.94 -3.70
CA SER A 44 16.04 -36.20 -4.52
C SER A 44 15.44 -35.73 -5.85
N GLN A 45 14.66 -36.57 -6.53
CA GLN A 45 13.98 -36.17 -7.77
C GLN A 45 12.96 -35.04 -7.53
N ILE A 46 12.20 -35.12 -6.43
CA ILE A 46 11.25 -34.07 -6.06
C ILE A 46 11.98 -32.77 -5.70
N SER A 47 13.08 -32.85 -4.93
CA SER A 47 13.91 -31.67 -4.60
C SER A 47 14.41 -30.98 -5.87
N GLN A 48 14.95 -31.76 -6.81
CA GLN A 48 15.45 -31.22 -8.08
C GLN A 48 14.33 -30.55 -8.89
N PHE A 49 13.17 -31.20 -9.04
CA PHE A 49 12.01 -30.63 -9.71
C PHE A 49 11.55 -29.32 -9.08
N LEU A 50 11.40 -29.29 -7.75
CA LEU A 50 10.99 -28.09 -7.01
C LEU A 50 12.03 -26.98 -7.14
N ASP A 51 13.32 -27.31 -7.13
CA ASP A 51 14.40 -26.35 -7.29
C ASP A 51 14.40 -25.72 -8.68
N GLU A 52 14.31 -26.53 -9.74
CA GLU A 52 14.26 -26.08 -11.14
C GLU A 52 13.02 -25.22 -11.43
N LEU A 53 11.85 -25.65 -10.97
CA LEU A 53 10.61 -24.89 -11.16
C LEU A 53 10.62 -23.58 -10.37
N SER A 54 11.08 -23.58 -9.12
CA SER A 54 11.20 -22.35 -8.33
C SER A 54 12.26 -21.40 -8.88
N ASN A 55 13.36 -21.89 -9.47
CA ASN A 55 14.33 -21.04 -10.17
C ASN A 55 13.71 -20.37 -11.40
N SER A 56 12.85 -21.08 -12.13
CA SER A 56 12.13 -20.53 -13.29
C SER A 56 11.13 -19.44 -12.86
N ILE A 57 10.39 -19.67 -11.77
CA ILE A 57 9.49 -18.68 -11.18
C ILE A 57 10.27 -17.46 -10.69
N LEU A 58 11.34 -17.64 -9.92
CA LEU A 58 12.18 -16.55 -9.43
C LEU A 58 12.77 -15.71 -10.57
N ALA A 59 13.23 -16.35 -11.64
CA ALA A 59 13.74 -15.64 -12.81
C ALA A 59 12.66 -14.77 -13.47
N GLN A 60 11.45 -15.31 -13.64
CA GLN A 60 10.34 -14.54 -14.20
C GLN A 60 9.89 -13.42 -13.25
N SER A 61 9.81 -13.68 -11.94
CA SER A 61 9.52 -12.67 -10.91
C SER A 61 10.53 -11.51 -10.97
N ARG A 62 11.83 -11.83 -11.08
CA ARG A 62 12.89 -10.82 -11.23
C ARG A 62 12.77 -10.04 -12.54
N LEU A 63 12.49 -10.72 -13.65
CA LEU A 63 12.35 -10.06 -14.95
C LEU A 63 11.20 -9.04 -14.92
N VAL A 64 10.01 -9.43 -14.47
CA VAL A 64 8.86 -8.52 -14.42
C VAL A 64 9.10 -7.38 -13.43
N PHE A 65 9.76 -7.64 -12.30
CA PHE A 65 10.04 -6.60 -11.30
C PHE A 65 11.09 -5.59 -11.80
N THR A 66 12.19 -6.07 -12.39
CA THR A 66 13.30 -5.21 -12.84
C THR A 66 12.98 -4.37 -14.07
N ASN A 67 11.99 -4.78 -14.86
CA ASN A 67 11.45 -3.99 -15.98
C ASN A 67 10.72 -2.73 -15.52
N ILE A 68 10.27 -2.67 -14.25
CA ILE A 68 9.53 -1.51 -13.74
C ILE A 68 10.48 -0.32 -13.54
N PRO A 69 10.25 0.82 -14.21
CA PRO A 69 10.99 2.04 -13.93
C PRO A 69 10.64 2.54 -12.53
N SER A 70 11.62 2.98 -11.74
CA SER A 70 11.38 3.53 -10.38
C SER A 70 10.32 4.65 -10.39
N LYS A 71 10.28 5.45 -11.47
CA LYS A 71 9.29 6.51 -11.66
C LYS A 71 7.85 6.00 -11.77
N GLU A 72 7.62 4.81 -12.33
CA GLU A 72 6.28 4.22 -12.37
C GLU A 72 5.80 3.85 -10.97
N ILE A 73 6.69 3.34 -10.10
CA ILE A 73 6.35 3.00 -8.71
C ILE A 73 6.11 4.27 -7.89
N ILE A 74 7.01 5.25 -8.00
CA ILE A 74 6.91 6.52 -7.27
C ILE A 74 5.61 7.28 -7.60
N ASN A 75 5.25 7.31 -8.88
CA ASN A 75 4.09 8.07 -9.37
C ASN A 75 2.85 7.18 -9.57
N PHE A 76 2.87 5.96 -9.04
CA PHE A 76 1.79 5.01 -9.24
C PHE A 76 0.46 5.60 -8.79
N LYS A 77 -0.58 5.27 -9.56
CA LYS A 77 -1.97 5.59 -9.30
C LYS A 77 -2.83 4.37 -9.58
N SER A 78 -3.77 4.11 -8.68
CA SER A 78 -4.81 3.10 -8.88
C SER A 78 -5.55 3.36 -10.19
N VAL A 79 -6.05 2.31 -10.85
CA VAL A 79 -6.72 2.41 -12.16
C VAL A 79 -7.84 3.46 -12.15
N ASP A 80 -8.61 3.52 -11.07
CA ASP A 80 -9.72 4.46 -10.90
C ASP A 80 -9.30 5.93 -10.78
N SER A 81 -8.02 6.19 -10.46
CA SER A 81 -7.45 7.53 -10.30
C SER A 81 -6.55 7.97 -11.47
N ARG A 82 -6.37 7.11 -12.49
CA ARG A 82 -5.54 7.41 -13.67
C ARG A 82 -6.20 8.45 -14.58
N LYS A 83 -5.44 9.43 -15.05
CA LYS A 83 -5.88 10.37 -16.08
C LYS A 83 -5.60 9.82 -17.48
N PRO A 84 -6.32 10.28 -18.53
CA PRO A 84 -5.98 9.93 -19.90
C PRO A 84 -4.51 10.28 -20.22
N GLY A 85 -3.71 9.27 -20.57
CA GLY A 85 -2.27 9.40 -20.84
C GLY A 85 -1.35 8.89 -19.73
N ASP A 86 -1.87 8.58 -18.53
CA ASP A 86 -1.11 7.87 -17.50
C ASP A 86 -0.89 6.41 -17.95
N SER A 87 0.37 6.01 -18.14
CA SER A 87 0.75 4.62 -18.48
C SER A 87 1.63 4.04 -17.38
N PHE A 88 1.21 2.89 -16.84
CA PHE A 88 1.93 2.10 -15.84
C PHE A 88 2.11 0.66 -16.36
N GLN A 89 2.46 0.53 -17.63
CA GLN A 89 2.47 -0.74 -18.34
C GLN A 89 3.31 -1.80 -17.63
N ASN A 90 4.48 -1.46 -17.08
CA ASN A 90 5.37 -2.43 -16.44
C ASN A 90 4.80 -2.90 -15.10
N ILE A 91 4.14 -2.01 -14.35
CA ILE A 91 3.40 -2.38 -13.15
C ILE A 91 2.20 -3.28 -13.49
N ASP A 92 1.46 -2.94 -14.55
CA ASP A 92 0.32 -3.73 -14.99
C ASP A 92 0.77 -5.14 -15.45
N GLU A 93 1.94 -5.26 -16.09
CA GLU A 93 2.58 -6.55 -16.45
C GLU A 93 2.99 -7.36 -15.20
N ALA A 94 3.55 -6.73 -14.17
CA ALA A 94 3.90 -7.42 -12.92
C ALA A 94 2.65 -7.87 -12.13
N ALA A 95 1.59 -7.05 -12.10
CA ALA A 95 0.31 -7.43 -11.50
C ALA A 95 -0.34 -8.59 -12.27
N LYS A 96 -0.26 -8.55 -13.60
CA LYS A 96 -0.72 -9.63 -14.48
C LYS A 96 0.03 -10.93 -14.22
N TYR A 97 1.36 -10.88 -14.10
CA TYR A 97 2.18 -12.03 -13.70
C TYR A 97 1.69 -12.66 -12.39
N PHE A 98 1.54 -11.85 -11.33
CA PHE A 98 1.08 -12.31 -10.02
C PHE A 98 -0.29 -13.01 -10.11
N ASN A 99 -1.25 -12.37 -10.78
CA ASN A 99 -2.62 -12.90 -10.92
C ASN A 99 -2.67 -14.15 -11.79
N ASN A 100 -1.87 -14.24 -12.84
CA ASN A 100 -1.83 -15.41 -13.72
C ASN A 100 -1.18 -16.60 -13.01
N LEU A 101 -0.10 -16.38 -12.27
CA LEU A 101 0.54 -17.44 -11.50
C LEU A 101 -0.41 -17.97 -10.41
N SER A 102 -1.11 -17.07 -9.71
CA SER A 102 -2.15 -17.46 -8.74
C SER A 102 -3.26 -18.30 -9.39
N SER A 103 -3.76 -17.89 -10.56
CA SER A 103 -4.80 -18.61 -11.30
C SER A 103 -4.31 -19.98 -11.80
N LEU A 104 -3.07 -20.06 -12.28
CA LEU A 104 -2.42 -21.29 -12.74
C LEU A 104 -2.38 -22.33 -11.63
N ILE A 105 -1.95 -21.93 -10.43
CA ILE A 105 -1.90 -22.81 -9.25
C ILE A 105 -3.30 -23.29 -8.88
N TYR A 106 -4.28 -22.38 -8.83
CA TYR A 106 -5.67 -22.72 -8.51
C TYR A 106 -6.24 -23.75 -9.50
N PHE A 107 -6.18 -23.46 -10.81
CA PHE A 107 -6.73 -24.36 -11.83
C PHE A 107 -5.99 -25.68 -11.88
N SER A 108 -4.67 -25.68 -11.70
CA SER A 108 -3.90 -26.91 -11.66
C SER A 108 -4.34 -27.83 -10.54
N VAL A 109 -4.75 -27.34 -9.37
CA VAL A 109 -5.29 -28.20 -8.31
C VAL A 109 -6.73 -28.57 -8.63
N MET A 110 -7.55 -27.59 -9.00
CA MET A 110 -8.99 -27.76 -9.15
C MET A 110 -9.39 -28.63 -10.32
N GLN A 111 -8.57 -28.76 -11.36
CA GLN A 111 -8.93 -29.54 -12.55
C GLN A 111 -8.83 -31.07 -12.33
N HIS A 112 -8.34 -31.55 -11.18
CA HIS A 112 -8.32 -32.98 -10.88
C HIS A 112 -9.62 -33.45 -10.22
N GLU A 113 -10.30 -34.42 -10.83
CA GLU A 113 -11.51 -35.02 -10.26
C GLU A 113 -11.21 -35.93 -9.04
N ASN A 114 -10.03 -36.55 -9.01
CA ASN A 114 -9.60 -37.44 -7.92
C ASN A 114 -9.17 -36.62 -6.68
N PRO A 115 -9.83 -36.79 -5.52
CA PRO A 115 -9.51 -36.01 -4.32
C PRO A 115 -8.10 -36.28 -3.78
N THR A 116 -7.57 -37.49 -3.97
CA THR A 116 -6.20 -37.84 -3.56
C THR A 116 -5.15 -37.17 -4.43
N GLN A 117 -5.41 -37.00 -5.73
CA GLN A 117 -4.54 -36.21 -6.61
C GLN A 117 -4.61 -34.73 -6.27
N ARG A 118 -5.80 -34.17 -6.00
CA ARG A 118 -5.93 -32.78 -5.54
C ARG A 118 -5.11 -32.51 -4.28
N VAL A 119 -5.19 -33.39 -3.28
CA VAL A 119 -4.37 -33.29 -2.06
C VAL A 119 -2.88 -33.30 -2.40
N PHE A 120 -2.43 -34.18 -3.30
CA PHE A 120 -1.02 -34.27 -3.66
C PHE A 120 -0.51 -33.05 -4.43
N PHE A 121 -1.27 -32.53 -5.39
CA PHE A 121 -0.93 -31.29 -6.09
C PHE A 121 -0.89 -30.10 -5.12
N TYR A 122 -1.85 -30.01 -4.20
CA TYR A 122 -1.85 -28.99 -3.15
C TYR A 122 -0.59 -29.11 -2.27
N ASP A 123 -0.21 -30.33 -1.87
CA ASP A 123 1.02 -30.61 -1.11
C ASP A 123 2.29 -30.15 -1.86
N MET A 124 2.40 -30.46 -3.16
CA MET A 124 3.54 -30.06 -4.00
C MET A 124 3.64 -28.54 -4.12
N TYR A 125 2.51 -27.84 -4.27
CA TYR A 125 2.52 -26.39 -4.38
C TYR A 125 2.83 -25.68 -3.05
N ILE A 126 2.53 -26.29 -1.90
CA ILE A 126 3.03 -25.79 -0.60
C ILE A 126 4.55 -25.86 -0.55
N GLN A 127 5.15 -26.97 -1.00
CA GLN A 127 6.60 -27.12 -1.05
C GLN A 127 7.21 -26.09 -2.02
N LEU A 128 6.63 -25.94 -3.21
CA LEU A 128 7.09 -24.96 -4.21
C LEU A 128 7.03 -23.51 -3.70
N MET A 129 5.94 -23.14 -3.02
CA MET A 129 5.80 -21.85 -2.34
C MET A 129 6.94 -21.61 -1.35
N ASN A 130 7.28 -22.62 -0.55
CA ASN A 130 8.37 -22.52 0.42
C ASN A 130 9.74 -22.40 -0.26
N PHE A 131 9.98 -23.13 -1.36
CA PHE A 131 11.21 -22.99 -2.16
C PHE A 131 11.35 -21.57 -2.70
N CYS A 132 10.29 -20.99 -3.28
CA CYS A 132 10.31 -19.61 -3.77
C CYS A 132 10.60 -18.62 -2.62
N TYR A 133 9.92 -18.79 -1.47
CA TYR A 133 10.13 -17.95 -0.29
C TYR A 133 11.58 -18.01 0.23
N LEU A 134 12.15 -19.20 0.37
CA LEU A 134 13.52 -19.40 0.87
C LEU A 134 14.59 -18.85 -0.09
N LYS A 135 14.27 -18.67 -1.37
CA LYS A 135 15.12 -18.00 -2.37
C LYS A 135 14.92 -16.48 -2.43
N GLY A 136 14.08 -15.91 -1.56
CA GLY A 136 13.77 -14.48 -1.54
C GLY A 136 12.75 -14.04 -2.61
N ASP A 137 12.08 -14.96 -3.32
CA ASP A 137 11.01 -14.63 -4.25
C ASP A 137 9.67 -14.45 -3.51
N LEU A 138 9.48 -13.31 -2.86
CA LEU A 138 8.22 -13.02 -2.15
C LEU A 138 7.06 -12.80 -3.14
N LEU A 139 7.33 -12.27 -4.34
CA LEU A 139 6.33 -12.07 -5.38
C LEU A 139 5.74 -13.40 -5.88
N GLY A 140 6.61 -14.33 -6.30
CA GLY A 140 6.20 -15.65 -6.78
C GLY A 140 5.61 -16.51 -5.66
N ALA A 141 6.25 -16.55 -4.48
CA ALA A 141 5.72 -17.29 -3.35
C ALA A 141 4.35 -16.74 -2.89
N GLY A 142 4.20 -15.42 -2.89
CA GLY A 142 2.94 -14.74 -2.60
C GLY A 142 1.84 -15.10 -3.60
N ALA A 143 2.15 -15.15 -4.90
CA ALA A 143 1.19 -15.54 -5.92
C ALA A 143 0.72 -17.00 -5.76
N ILE A 144 1.64 -17.92 -5.45
CA ILE A 144 1.32 -19.32 -5.16
C ILE A 144 0.43 -19.41 -3.92
N TYR A 145 0.78 -18.71 -2.84
CA TYR A 145 -0.03 -18.65 -1.62
C TYR A 145 -1.46 -18.16 -1.92
N THR A 146 -1.60 -17.04 -2.65
CA THR A 146 -2.91 -16.50 -3.06
C THR A 146 -3.69 -17.53 -3.88
N GLY A 147 -3.03 -18.26 -4.79
CA GLY A 147 -3.66 -19.35 -5.55
C GLY A 147 -4.21 -20.47 -4.65
N LEU A 148 -3.45 -20.89 -3.63
CA LEU A 148 -3.82 -21.96 -2.71
C LEU A 148 -5.01 -21.60 -1.79
N ILE A 149 -5.19 -20.31 -1.45
CA ILE A 149 -6.33 -19.84 -0.65
C ILE A 149 -7.50 -19.32 -1.49
N SER A 150 -7.31 -19.11 -2.80
CA SER A 150 -8.32 -18.52 -3.67
C SER A 150 -9.59 -19.38 -3.77
N ASN A 151 -10.74 -18.72 -3.92
CA ASN A 151 -12.05 -19.34 -4.15
C ASN A 151 -12.36 -20.52 -3.21
N ASN A 152 -11.92 -20.44 -1.96
CA ASN A 152 -12.09 -21.49 -0.96
C ASN A 152 -11.54 -22.86 -1.41
N LEU A 153 -10.46 -22.89 -2.21
CA LEU A 153 -9.79 -24.12 -2.64
C LEU A 153 -9.52 -25.07 -1.47
N SER A 154 -9.08 -24.51 -0.34
CA SER A 154 -8.84 -25.26 0.90
C SER A 154 -10.04 -26.10 1.40
N ASN A 155 -11.28 -25.71 1.08
CA ASN A 155 -12.49 -26.44 1.48
C ASN A 155 -12.73 -27.71 0.66
N VAL A 156 -12.10 -27.84 -0.50
CA VAL A 156 -12.21 -29.04 -1.37
C VAL A 156 -11.00 -29.97 -1.28
N ILE A 157 -10.08 -29.67 -0.36
CA ILE A 157 -8.88 -30.45 -0.05
C ILE A 157 -9.07 -31.15 1.29
N ASP A 158 -8.86 -32.47 1.33
CA ASP A 158 -8.82 -33.21 2.59
C ASP A 158 -7.52 -32.91 3.35
N ARG A 159 -7.54 -31.85 4.16
CA ARG A 159 -6.37 -31.39 4.93
C ARG A 159 -5.78 -32.46 5.86
N LYS A 160 -6.56 -33.48 6.24
CA LYS A 160 -6.06 -34.60 7.06
C LYS A 160 -5.12 -35.52 6.28
N GLN A 161 -5.17 -35.48 4.95
CA GLN A 161 -4.33 -36.26 4.05
C GLN A 161 -3.11 -35.50 3.54
N LEU A 162 -2.94 -34.23 3.90
CA LEU A 162 -1.70 -33.50 3.63
C LEU A 162 -0.55 -34.09 4.45
N SER A 163 0.63 -34.10 3.83
CA SER A 163 1.87 -34.46 4.51
C SER A 163 2.08 -33.61 5.77
N ARG A 164 2.79 -34.17 6.76
CA ARG A 164 3.15 -33.43 7.97
C ARG A 164 4.00 -32.21 7.64
N GLU A 165 4.94 -32.37 6.72
CA GLU A 165 5.91 -31.35 6.33
C GLU A 165 5.24 -30.15 5.67
N SER A 166 4.32 -30.39 4.73
CA SER A 166 3.54 -29.29 4.13
C SER A 166 2.62 -28.62 5.15
N ARG A 167 2.05 -29.35 6.11
CA ARG A 167 1.24 -28.72 7.18
C ARG A 167 2.07 -27.79 8.06
N LEU A 168 3.27 -28.22 8.46
CA LEU A 168 4.20 -27.38 9.24
C LEU A 168 4.63 -26.13 8.45
N ILE A 169 4.96 -26.30 7.17
CA ILE A 169 5.28 -25.17 6.28
C ILE A 169 4.08 -24.23 6.16
N TRP A 170 2.87 -24.75 5.98
CA TRP A 170 1.66 -23.93 5.88
C TRP A 170 1.46 -23.10 7.16
N GLU A 171 1.54 -23.73 8.33
CA GLU A 171 1.38 -23.05 9.63
C GLU A 171 2.41 -21.92 9.82
N GLU A 172 3.68 -22.13 9.44
CA GLU A 172 4.73 -21.11 9.52
C GLU A 172 4.53 -19.98 8.48
N ARG A 173 4.27 -20.36 7.23
CA ARG A 173 4.21 -19.42 6.11
C ARG A 173 2.92 -18.63 6.08
N GLU A 174 1.79 -19.19 6.51
CA GLU A 174 0.51 -18.48 6.59
C GLU A 174 0.62 -17.26 7.54
N VAL A 175 1.31 -17.39 8.67
CA VAL A 175 1.59 -16.26 9.58
C VAL A 175 2.43 -15.19 8.88
N SER A 176 3.47 -15.60 8.15
CA SER A 176 4.35 -14.68 7.42
C SER A 176 3.59 -13.95 6.30
N PHE A 177 2.81 -14.68 5.51
CA PHE A 177 2.00 -14.11 4.43
C PHE A 177 0.88 -13.22 4.95
N ASN A 178 0.21 -13.58 6.05
CA ASN A 178 -0.80 -12.70 6.66
C ASN A 178 -0.22 -11.33 7.05
N ARG A 179 1.06 -11.27 7.47
CA ARG A 179 1.75 -10.00 7.73
C ARG A 179 2.17 -9.28 6.45
N LEU A 180 2.62 -10.01 5.43
CA LEU A 180 2.99 -9.47 4.11
C LEU A 180 1.78 -8.90 3.35
N PHE A 181 0.61 -9.50 3.49
CA PHE A 181 -0.64 -9.12 2.81
C PHE A 181 -1.54 -8.19 3.63
N ASN A 182 -1.09 -7.74 4.81
CA ASN A 182 -1.79 -6.75 5.61
C ASN A 182 -1.13 -5.38 5.43
N VAL A 183 -1.91 -4.38 4.99
CA VAL A 183 -1.44 -3.02 4.70
C VAL A 183 -0.71 -2.39 5.90
N GLY A 184 -1.17 -2.63 7.13
CA GLY A 184 -0.56 -2.07 8.34
C GLY A 184 0.77 -2.71 8.75
N THR A 185 1.11 -3.90 8.25
CA THR A 185 2.36 -4.60 8.61
C THR A 185 3.28 -4.87 7.43
N SER A 186 2.78 -4.80 6.19
CA SER A 186 3.47 -5.30 5.00
C SER A 186 4.81 -4.61 4.74
N TYR A 187 4.89 -3.28 4.85
CA TYR A 187 6.16 -2.57 4.67
C TYR A 187 7.23 -3.04 5.66
N ASN A 188 6.88 -3.13 6.95
CA ASN A 188 7.81 -3.56 8.00
C ASN A 188 8.23 -5.02 7.81
N GLU A 189 7.30 -5.89 7.44
CA GLU A 189 7.61 -7.30 7.18
C GLU A 189 8.54 -7.45 5.98
N GLN A 190 8.26 -6.78 4.85
CA GLN A 190 9.15 -6.83 3.68
C GLN A 190 10.53 -6.23 3.95
N ASN A 191 10.61 -5.15 4.74
CA ASN A 191 11.88 -4.57 5.16
C ASN A 191 12.67 -5.50 6.11
N ASN A 192 12.00 -6.19 7.03
CA ASN A 192 12.63 -7.18 7.89
C ASN A 192 13.18 -8.36 7.09
N LEU A 193 12.42 -8.83 6.09
CA LEU A 193 12.90 -9.87 5.18
C LEU A 193 14.07 -9.37 4.33
N ARG A 194 14.04 -8.14 3.81
CA ARG A 194 15.22 -7.56 3.12
C ARG A 194 16.49 -7.58 3.97
N LYS A 195 16.38 -7.40 5.28
CA LYS A 195 17.53 -7.47 6.20
C LYS A 195 18.06 -8.90 6.38
N LYS A 196 17.18 -9.90 6.23
CA LYS A 196 17.52 -11.31 6.37
C LYS A 196 18.10 -11.88 5.06
N PHE A 197 17.43 -11.62 3.95
CA PHE A 197 17.80 -12.14 2.64
C PHE A 197 18.81 -11.21 1.96
N LYS A 198 19.79 -11.77 1.25
CA LYS A 198 20.73 -11.02 0.42
C LYS A 198 20.01 -10.19 -0.64
N THR A 199 19.00 -10.76 -1.27
CA THR A 199 18.13 -10.08 -2.25
C THR A 199 16.71 -10.62 -2.15
N ILE A 200 15.72 -9.74 -2.31
CA ILE A 200 14.31 -10.12 -2.35
C ILE A 200 13.65 -9.60 -3.63
N THR A 201 12.70 -10.36 -4.19
CA THR A 201 11.70 -9.83 -5.12
C THR A 201 10.42 -9.56 -4.32
N PRO A 202 10.05 -8.29 -4.06
CA PRO A 202 8.99 -7.95 -3.12
C PRO A 202 7.58 -8.24 -3.65
N VAL A 203 6.61 -8.34 -2.74
CA VAL A 203 5.18 -8.41 -3.06
C VAL A 203 4.71 -7.04 -3.54
N LEU A 204 4.85 -6.80 -4.84
CA LEU A 204 4.59 -5.50 -5.46
C LEU A 204 3.17 -4.96 -5.21
N PRO A 205 2.07 -5.74 -5.36
CA PRO A 205 0.72 -5.21 -5.20
C PRO A 205 0.50 -4.48 -3.86
N LEU A 206 1.08 -5.01 -2.77
CA LEU A 206 0.93 -4.42 -1.44
C LEU A 206 1.78 -3.17 -1.24
N LEU A 207 2.98 -3.14 -1.84
CA LEU A 207 3.80 -1.92 -1.85
C LEU A 207 3.12 -0.78 -2.61
N LEU A 208 2.41 -1.09 -3.70
CA LEU A 208 1.66 -0.10 -4.46
C LEU A 208 0.46 0.46 -3.69
N SER A 209 -0.24 -0.39 -2.92
CA SER A 209 -1.30 0.08 -2.01
C SER A 209 -0.76 1.01 -0.93
N ILE A 210 0.39 0.68 -0.34
CA ILE A 210 1.04 1.53 0.67
C ILE A 210 1.51 2.84 0.03
N GLN A 211 2.13 2.78 -1.15
CA GLN A 211 2.54 3.98 -1.89
C GLN A 211 1.36 4.90 -2.18
N THR A 212 0.21 4.34 -2.59
CA THR A 212 -1.00 5.12 -2.88
C THR A 212 -1.50 5.83 -1.63
N GLN A 213 -1.59 5.11 -0.50
CA GLN A 213 -2.01 5.70 0.78
C GLN A 213 -1.05 6.77 1.29
N SER A 214 0.27 6.53 1.19
CA SER A 214 1.28 7.54 1.54
C SER A 214 1.18 8.78 0.65
N LYS A 215 0.89 8.60 -0.64
CA LYS A 215 0.71 9.69 -1.60
C LYS A 215 -0.52 10.52 -1.28
N GLU A 216 -1.65 9.89 -0.96
CA GLU A 216 -2.88 10.55 -0.55
C GLU A 216 -2.68 11.39 0.71
N HIS A 217 -1.97 10.84 1.70
CA HIS A 217 -1.65 11.56 2.93
C HIS A 217 -0.77 12.79 2.66
N TYR A 218 0.29 12.61 1.87
CA TYR A 218 1.15 13.70 1.42
C TYR A 218 0.36 14.79 0.66
N ASP A 219 -0.51 14.41 -0.27
CA ASP A 219 -1.33 15.35 -1.04
C ASP A 219 -2.30 16.12 -0.14
N GLY A 220 -2.80 15.48 0.93
CA GLY A 220 -3.55 16.15 2.00
C GLY A 220 -2.78 17.29 2.64
N PHE A 221 -1.53 17.06 3.05
CA PHE A 221 -0.67 18.11 3.63
C PHE A 221 -0.35 19.22 2.64
N VAL A 222 -0.07 18.88 1.38
CA VAL A 222 0.18 19.87 0.32
C VAL A 222 -1.06 20.74 0.06
N ASN A 223 -2.25 20.14 0.05
CA ASN A 223 -3.50 20.88 -0.12
C ASN A 223 -3.75 21.86 1.03
N SER A 224 -3.57 21.41 2.28
CA SER A 224 -3.68 22.27 3.46
C SER A 224 -2.67 23.42 3.42
N TYR A 225 -1.42 23.14 3.00
CA TYR A 225 -0.41 24.17 2.79
C TYR A 225 -0.88 25.22 1.76
N ASN A 226 -1.39 24.77 0.61
CA ASN A 226 -1.85 25.65 -0.46
C ASN A 226 -3.05 26.50 -0.01
N GLU A 227 -3.98 25.94 0.79
CA GLU A 227 -5.09 26.70 1.34
C GLU A 227 -4.61 27.84 2.27
N ILE A 228 -3.66 27.56 3.16
CA ILE A 228 -3.07 28.57 4.03
C ILE A 228 -2.32 29.63 3.20
N GLN A 229 -1.56 29.22 2.17
CA GLN A 229 -0.88 30.12 1.24
C GLN A 229 -1.87 31.08 0.57
N ASP A 230 -2.99 30.55 0.07
CA ASP A 230 -4.00 31.33 -0.63
C ASP A 230 -4.70 32.33 0.30
N ARG A 231 -4.99 31.91 1.53
CA ARG A 231 -5.56 32.78 2.57
C ARG A 231 -4.58 33.89 2.95
N LEU A 232 -3.29 33.59 3.11
CA LEU A 232 -2.24 34.59 3.35
C LEU A 232 -2.13 35.58 2.18
N HIS A 233 -2.15 35.10 0.93
CA HIS A 233 -2.12 35.98 -0.24
C HIS A 233 -3.37 36.84 -0.40
N ALA A 234 -4.56 36.34 -0.04
CA ALA A 234 -5.77 37.14 0.00
C ALA A 234 -5.65 38.27 1.04
N LEU A 235 -5.15 37.94 2.23
CA LEU A 235 -4.92 38.91 3.31
C LEU A 235 -3.87 39.95 2.93
N ASP A 236 -2.76 39.54 2.30
CA ASP A 236 -1.74 40.44 1.76
C ASP A 236 -2.33 41.40 0.72
N ARG A 237 -3.13 40.89 -0.21
CA ARG A 237 -3.78 41.74 -1.24
C ARG A 237 -4.72 42.75 -0.62
N GLN A 238 -5.58 42.32 0.29
CA GLN A 238 -6.53 43.21 0.98
C GLN A 238 -5.80 44.34 1.74
N ASN A 239 -4.77 43.97 2.49
CA ASN A 239 -3.99 44.91 3.29
C ASN A 239 -3.15 45.87 2.43
N ASN A 240 -2.60 45.40 1.31
CA ASN A 240 -1.90 46.27 0.36
C ASN A 240 -2.85 47.27 -0.32
N ILE A 241 -4.05 46.83 -0.74
CA ILE A 241 -5.07 47.74 -1.30
C ILE A 241 -5.41 48.84 -0.29
N MET A 242 -5.63 48.45 0.97
CA MET A 242 -5.91 49.40 2.05
C MET A 242 -4.73 50.36 2.27
N LEU A 243 -3.51 49.83 2.41
CA LEU A 243 -2.30 50.62 2.63
C LEU A 243 -2.07 51.65 1.50
N ASN A 244 -2.18 51.22 0.24
CA ASN A 244 -2.05 52.11 -0.91
C ASN A 244 -3.13 53.20 -0.92
N GLY A 245 -4.36 52.85 -0.54
CA GLY A 245 -5.46 53.82 -0.38
C GLY A 245 -5.16 54.87 0.68
N MET A 246 -4.58 54.47 1.83
CA MET A 246 -4.15 55.40 2.87
C MET A 246 -3.01 56.31 2.40
N GLN A 247 -2.00 55.75 1.74
CA GLN A 247 -0.82 56.48 1.26
C GLN A 247 -1.16 57.49 0.15
N SER A 248 -2.18 57.22 -0.66
CA SER A 248 -2.64 58.19 -1.66
C SER A 248 -3.25 59.47 -1.07
N ASN A 249 -3.61 59.47 0.21
CA ASN A 249 -4.29 60.57 0.91
C ASN A 249 -3.52 61.10 2.13
N GLU A 250 -2.18 61.02 2.11
CA GLU A 250 -1.28 61.32 3.25
C GLU A 250 -1.48 62.68 3.95
N TYR A 251 -2.16 63.63 3.30
CA TYR A 251 -2.34 65.00 3.80
C TYR A 251 -3.65 65.25 4.56
N PHE A 252 -4.55 64.25 4.66
CA PHE A 252 -5.88 64.42 5.26
C PHE A 252 -6.02 63.66 6.60
N SER A 253 -6.50 64.32 7.65
CA SER A 253 -6.80 63.66 8.92
C SER A 253 -8.17 62.97 8.89
N TRP A 254 -8.28 61.75 9.41
CA TRP A 254 -9.56 61.04 9.47
C TRP A 254 -10.48 61.57 10.57
N SER A 255 -11.77 61.25 10.44
CA SER A 255 -12.70 61.42 11.55
C SER A 255 -12.33 60.50 12.72
N LYS A 256 -12.57 60.96 13.96
CA LYS A 256 -12.28 60.16 15.16
C LYS A 256 -12.92 58.75 15.12
N PRO A 257 -14.19 58.57 14.72
CA PRO A 257 -14.79 57.24 14.62
C PRO A 257 -14.09 56.31 13.63
N TYR A 258 -13.67 56.83 12.46
CA TYR A 258 -13.01 56.02 11.44
C TYR A 258 -11.58 55.64 11.86
N TYR A 259 -10.83 56.59 12.44
CA TYR A 259 -9.52 56.31 13.02
C TYR A 259 -9.59 55.27 14.15
N ASP A 260 -10.53 55.41 15.09
CA ASP A 260 -10.70 54.46 16.19
C ASP A 260 -11.07 53.06 15.66
N TYR A 261 -11.87 52.96 14.60
CA TYR A 261 -12.15 51.68 13.93
C TYR A 261 -10.89 51.07 13.29
N MET A 262 -10.15 51.85 12.50
CA MET A 262 -8.96 51.34 11.82
C MET A 262 -7.88 50.89 12.81
N LYS A 263 -7.71 51.64 13.90
CA LYS A 263 -6.71 51.37 14.93
C LYS A 263 -7.10 50.23 15.87
N ASN A 264 -8.35 50.18 16.34
CA ASN A 264 -8.75 49.26 17.40
C ASN A 264 -9.50 48.02 16.89
N VAL A 265 -9.93 48.01 15.62
CA VAL A 265 -10.65 46.88 15.02
C VAL A 265 -9.87 46.32 13.83
N TYR A 266 -9.68 47.10 12.77
CA TYR A 266 -9.11 46.60 11.51
C TYR A 266 -7.68 46.05 11.67
N LEU A 267 -6.78 46.85 12.24
CA LEU A 267 -5.38 46.45 12.41
C LEU A 267 -5.23 45.26 13.38
N PRO A 268 -5.86 45.24 14.58
CA PRO A 268 -5.83 44.07 15.45
C PRO A 268 -6.43 42.83 14.81
N GLN A 269 -7.53 42.95 14.08
CA GLN A 269 -8.15 41.82 13.37
C GLN A 269 -7.20 41.26 12.29
N SER A 270 -6.56 42.13 11.50
CA SER A 270 -5.59 41.71 10.48
C SER A 270 -4.41 40.98 11.12
N ILE A 271 -3.85 41.51 12.21
CA ILE A 271 -2.77 40.86 12.97
C ILE A 271 -3.20 39.50 13.50
N ALA A 272 -4.41 39.40 14.05
CA ALA A 272 -4.96 38.14 14.57
C ALA A 272 -5.12 37.11 13.45
N GLU A 273 -5.65 37.50 12.28
CA GLU A 273 -5.82 36.61 11.13
C GLU A 273 -4.47 36.07 10.62
N TYR A 274 -3.44 36.92 10.47
CA TYR A 274 -2.09 36.44 10.14
C TYR A 274 -1.56 35.46 11.20
N THR A 275 -1.71 35.81 12.47
CA THR A 275 -1.19 35.00 13.58
C THR A 275 -1.85 33.63 13.63
N THR A 276 -3.16 33.57 13.38
CA THR A 276 -3.92 32.32 13.27
C THR A 276 -3.42 31.46 12.11
N LEU A 277 -3.29 32.02 10.90
CA LEU A 277 -2.80 31.29 9.72
C LEU A 277 -1.38 30.73 9.94
N PHE A 278 -0.51 31.48 10.60
CA PHE A 278 0.81 31.00 10.97
C PHE A 278 0.80 29.88 11.99
N LYS A 279 -0.12 29.94 12.95
CA LYS A 279 -0.30 28.87 13.92
C LYS A 279 -0.78 27.61 13.22
N GLU A 280 -1.78 27.71 12.34
CA GLU A 280 -2.28 26.60 11.51
C GLU A 280 -1.14 25.95 10.71
N TYR A 281 -0.24 26.74 10.12
CA TYR A 281 0.93 26.22 9.40
C TYR A 281 1.97 25.55 10.28
N ARG A 282 2.23 26.10 11.47
CA ARG A 282 3.15 25.46 12.42
C ARG A 282 2.60 24.12 12.91
N GLU A 283 1.29 24.06 13.13
CA GLU A 283 0.58 22.82 13.46
C GLU A 283 0.70 21.83 12.29
N LEU A 284 0.45 22.25 11.05
CA LEU A 284 0.61 21.43 9.84
C LEU A 284 2.01 20.80 9.72
N ILE A 285 3.07 21.60 9.84
CA ILE A 285 4.47 21.12 9.80
C ILE A 285 4.74 20.16 10.96
N SER A 286 4.24 20.48 12.15
CA SER A 286 4.44 19.64 13.33
C SER A 286 3.76 18.28 13.18
N GLU A 287 2.55 18.24 12.62
CA GLU A 287 1.80 17.01 12.34
C GLU A 287 2.46 16.19 11.23
N HIS A 288 3.00 16.83 10.20
CA HIS A 288 3.79 16.18 9.15
C HIS A 288 5.13 15.61 9.67
N GLY A 289 5.62 16.11 10.80
CA GLY A 289 6.92 15.74 11.36
C GLY A 289 8.10 16.52 10.78
N GLY A 290 7.85 17.65 10.11
CA GLY A 290 8.88 18.51 9.53
C GLY A 290 8.41 19.30 8.32
N PRO A 291 9.33 19.99 7.61
CA PRO A 291 9.02 20.66 6.35
C PRO A 291 8.49 19.68 5.30
N ILE A 292 7.47 20.10 4.55
CA ILE A 292 6.89 19.30 3.47
C ILE A 292 7.74 19.49 2.21
N ALA A 293 8.21 18.40 1.59
CA ALA A 293 8.94 18.49 0.33
C ALA A 293 7.99 18.79 -0.84
N LYS A 294 8.47 19.49 -1.87
CA LYS A 294 7.70 19.79 -3.10
C LYS A 294 7.46 18.56 -3.97
N GLN A 295 8.34 17.58 -3.88
CA GLN A 295 8.23 16.30 -4.56
C GLN A 295 7.90 15.22 -3.56
N PHE A 296 6.94 14.35 -3.91
CA PHE A 296 6.55 13.25 -3.04
C PHE A 296 7.73 12.37 -2.67
N HIS A 297 8.59 11.99 -3.62
CA HIS A 297 9.69 11.03 -3.38
C HIS A 297 10.83 11.57 -2.51
N ASP A 298 10.90 12.88 -2.34
CA ASP A 298 11.89 13.55 -1.51
C ASP A 298 11.37 13.82 -0.09
N ASP A 299 10.08 13.61 0.14
CA ASP A 299 9.43 13.86 1.43
C ASP A 299 9.84 12.84 2.49
N ALA A 300 10.03 13.32 3.73
CA ALA A 300 10.46 12.47 4.84
C ALA A 300 9.51 11.28 5.09
N THR A 301 8.22 11.45 4.83
CA THR A 301 7.20 10.42 5.05
C THR A 301 7.24 9.29 4.02
N SER A 302 7.71 9.56 2.80
CA SER A 302 7.72 8.60 1.69
C SER A 302 9.11 8.02 1.40
N LYS A 303 10.17 8.75 1.77
CA LYS A 303 11.56 8.39 1.50
C LYS A 303 11.93 6.97 1.91
N PRO A 304 11.48 6.41 3.05
CA PRO A 304 11.78 5.03 3.40
C PRO A 304 11.24 4.01 2.37
N LEU A 305 10.01 4.21 1.89
CA LEU A 305 9.38 3.36 0.88
C LEU A 305 10.09 3.48 -0.47
N VAL A 306 10.39 4.71 -0.91
CA VAL A 306 11.12 4.96 -2.16
C VAL A 306 12.49 4.30 -2.12
N THR A 307 13.24 4.51 -1.02
CA THR A 307 14.56 3.90 -0.82
C THR A 307 14.48 2.38 -0.86
N PHE A 308 13.50 1.78 -0.18
CA PHE A 308 13.28 0.33 -0.21
C PHE A 308 13.09 -0.18 -1.64
N VAL A 309 12.23 0.47 -2.42
CA VAL A 309 11.93 0.10 -3.80
C VAL A 309 13.17 0.24 -4.70
N GLU A 310 13.87 1.37 -4.62
CA GLU A 310 15.05 1.62 -5.46
C GLU A 310 16.18 0.64 -5.18
N VAL A 311 16.43 0.35 -3.90
CA VAL A 311 17.47 -0.61 -3.51
C VAL A 311 17.11 -2.02 -3.96
N THR A 312 15.88 -2.48 -3.71
CA THR A 312 15.46 -3.82 -4.15
C THR A 312 15.46 -3.95 -5.68
N LEU A 313 15.06 -2.91 -6.43
CA LEU A 313 15.18 -2.89 -7.89
C LEU A 313 16.65 -3.00 -8.34
N SER A 314 17.55 -2.23 -7.74
CA SER A 314 18.97 -2.22 -8.08
C SER A 314 19.64 -3.58 -7.82
N GLU A 315 19.35 -4.18 -6.66
CA GLU A 315 19.84 -5.52 -6.28
C GLU A 315 19.40 -6.57 -7.31
N ASN A 316 18.12 -6.59 -7.70
CA ASN A 316 17.62 -7.56 -8.67
C ASN A 316 18.14 -7.30 -10.10
N LYS A 317 18.30 -6.04 -10.52
CA LYS A 317 18.89 -5.71 -11.83
C LYS A 317 20.29 -6.25 -11.97
N THR A 318 21.11 -6.10 -10.93
CA THR A 318 22.48 -6.62 -10.89
C THR A 318 22.51 -8.15 -11.10
N ILE A 319 21.53 -8.87 -10.55
CA ILE A 319 21.43 -10.32 -10.74
C ILE A 319 20.99 -10.69 -12.16
N VAL A 320 19.98 -9.99 -12.70
CA VAL A 320 19.47 -10.24 -14.05
C VAL A 320 20.52 -9.94 -15.12
N GLU A 321 21.34 -8.91 -14.94
CA GLU A 321 22.41 -8.55 -15.87
C GLU A 321 23.60 -9.52 -15.83
N SER A 322 23.81 -10.20 -14.70
CA SER A 322 24.95 -11.10 -14.50
C SER A 322 24.66 -12.57 -14.77
N SER A 323 23.38 -12.96 -14.90
CA SER A 323 22.97 -14.36 -15.09
C SER A 323 22.00 -14.49 -16.27
N PRO A 324 22.22 -15.43 -17.21
CA PRO A 324 21.22 -15.70 -18.25
C PRO A 324 19.93 -16.18 -17.59
N LEU A 325 18.79 -15.61 -18.01
CA LEU A 325 17.48 -15.98 -17.48
C LEU A 325 17.20 -17.47 -17.80
N PRO A 326 16.96 -18.32 -16.80
CA PRO A 326 16.61 -19.71 -17.05
C PRO A 326 15.23 -19.86 -17.71
N ASN A 327 15.11 -20.97 -18.45
CA ASN A 327 13.94 -21.65 -19.03
C ASN A 327 12.57 -20.91 -19.08
N THR A 328 12.01 -20.78 -20.29
CA THR A 328 10.76 -20.07 -20.62
C THR A 328 9.47 -20.83 -20.28
N SER A 329 9.55 -22.03 -19.71
CA SER A 329 8.38 -22.91 -19.50
C SER A 329 7.30 -22.27 -18.63
N ILE A 330 7.68 -21.45 -17.63
CA ILE A 330 6.71 -20.72 -16.80
C ILE A 330 6.00 -19.61 -17.59
N ALA A 331 6.70 -18.93 -18.50
CA ALA A 331 6.10 -17.86 -19.31
C ALA A 331 5.01 -18.41 -20.24
N GLU A 332 5.25 -19.56 -20.87
CA GLU A 332 4.26 -20.25 -21.72
C GLU A 332 3.00 -20.66 -20.91
N MET A 333 3.16 -21.18 -19.69
CA MET A 333 2.01 -21.51 -18.82
C MET A 333 1.22 -20.28 -18.38
N LEU A 334 1.90 -19.14 -18.18
CA LEU A 334 1.23 -17.89 -17.80
C LEU A 334 0.51 -17.24 -18.98
N GLU A 335 1.01 -17.40 -20.21
CA GLU A 335 0.35 -16.97 -21.44
C GLU A 335 -0.94 -17.77 -21.69
N GLU A 336 -0.96 -19.07 -21.36
CA GLU A 336 -2.19 -19.86 -21.41
C GLU A 336 -3.31 -19.27 -20.55
N ILE A 337 -3.00 -18.79 -19.33
CA ILE A 337 -3.99 -18.12 -18.49
C ILE A 337 -4.51 -16.83 -19.16
N ASP A 338 -3.65 -16.10 -19.86
CA ASP A 338 -4.09 -14.93 -20.63
C ASP A 338 -5.05 -15.32 -21.75
N ASP A 339 -4.73 -16.35 -22.50
CA ASP A 339 -5.57 -16.82 -23.60
C ASP A 339 -6.93 -17.31 -23.10
N ILE A 340 -6.95 -18.01 -21.96
CA ILE A 340 -8.19 -18.38 -21.29
C ILE A 340 -8.97 -17.11 -20.91
N LYS A 341 -8.33 -16.12 -20.26
CA LYS A 341 -9.00 -14.86 -19.89
C LYS A 341 -9.56 -14.11 -21.10
N ARG A 342 -8.80 -14.02 -22.20
CA ARG A 342 -9.20 -13.35 -23.45
C ARG A 342 -10.39 -14.01 -24.12
N ALA A 343 -10.57 -15.32 -23.95
CA ALA A 343 -11.74 -16.03 -24.48
C ALA A 343 -13.06 -15.59 -23.84
N TYR A 344 -13.02 -14.89 -22.70
CA TYR A 344 -14.20 -14.36 -22.01
C TYR A 344 -14.33 -12.85 -22.20
N THR A 345 -15.47 -12.42 -22.75
CA THR A 345 -15.77 -10.99 -22.98
C THR A 345 -16.02 -10.18 -21.70
N LYS A 346 -16.19 -10.84 -20.54
CA LYS A 346 -16.40 -10.20 -19.24
C LYS A 346 -15.60 -10.94 -18.16
N PRO A 347 -14.88 -10.24 -17.26
CA PRO A 347 -14.12 -10.87 -16.17
C PRO A 347 -14.95 -11.82 -15.30
N ALA A 348 -16.18 -11.45 -14.96
CA ALA A 348 -17.08 -12.29 -14.16
C ALA A 348 -17.34 -13.68 -14.77
N LEU A 349 -17.30 -13.81 -16.11
CA LEU A 349 -17.49 -15.10 -16.77
C LEU A 349 -16.26 -16.01 -16.65
N PHE A 350 -15.08 -15.44 -16.46
CA PHE A 350 -13.87 -16.19 -16.14
C PHE A 350 -13.92 -16.69 -14.69
N ASP A 351 -14.38 -15.85 -13.76
CA ASP A 351 -14.55 -16.23 -12.35
C ASP A 351 -15.57 -17.38 -12.19
N ASP A 352 -16.60 -17.43 -13.04
CA ASP A 352 -17.58 -18.52 -13.07
C ASP A 352 -16.94 -19.90 -13.33
N ILE A 353 -15.81 -19.98 -14.03
CA ILE A 353 -15.09 -21.25 -14.25
C ILE A 353 -14.66 -21.83 -12.90
N SER A 354 -14.05 -21.00 -12.05
CA SER A 354 -13.58 -21.37 -10.73
C SER A 354 -14.73 -21.86 -9.86
N TRP A 355 -15.85 -21.13 -9.84
CA TRP A 355 -17.05 -21.53 -9.11
C TRP A 355 -17.65 -22.85 -9.60
N ASN A 356 -17.67 -23.07 -10.92
CA ASN A 356 -18.17 -24.30 -11.51
C ASN A 356 -17.31 -25.50 -11.15
N LEU A 357 -15.97 -25.37 -11.23
CA LEU A 357 -15.04 -26.42 -10.79
C LEU A 357 -15.20 -26.74 -9.30
N MET A 358 -15.35 -25.70 -8.45
CA MET A 358 -15.60 -25.87 -7.02
C MET A 358 -16.90 -26.63 -6.76
N LYS A 359 -17.99 -26.26 -7.43
CA LYS A 359 -19.29 -26.94 -7.29
C LYS A 359 -19.21 -28.41 -7.70
N ILE A 360 -18.50 -28.73 -8.78
CA ILE A 360 -18.32 -30.12 -9.24
C ILE A 360 -17.49 -30.94 -8.24
N ASN A 361 -16.39 -30.39 -7.74
CA ASN A 361 -15.43 -31.13 -6.93
C ASN A 361 -15.72 -31.14 -5.42
N SER A 362 -16.48 -30.17 -4.91
CA SER A 362 -16.92 -30.13 -3.51
C SER A 362 -17.73 -31.36 -3.07
N ALA A 363 -18.37 -32.08 -4.00
CA ALA A 363 -19.06 -33.33 -3.70
C ALA A 363 -18.12 -34.49 -3.31
N LYS A 364 -16.81 -34.37 -3.59
CA LYS A 364 -15.82 -35.45 -3.43
C LYS A 364 -14.62 -34.96 -2.63
N VAL A 365 -14.76 -34.59 -1.36
CA VAL A 365 -13.60 -34.11 -0.57
C VAL A 365 -12.72 -35.25 -0.04
N LYS A 366 -13.31 -36.38 0.36
CA LYS A 366 -12.59 -37.46 1.05
C LYS A 366 -11.54 -38.12 0.14
N ALA A 367 -10.27 -37.98 0.50
CA ALA A 367 -9.15 -38.59 -0.21
C ALA A 367 -8.79 -39.97 0.37
N LYS A 368 -8.30 -40.87 -0.49
CA LYS A 368 -7.60 -42.09 -0.05
C LYS A 368 -6.33 -41.72 0.73
N PRO A 369 -5.87 -42.59 1.66
CA PRO A 369 -4.67 -42.33 2.45
C PRO A 369 -3.42 -42.13 1.59
N ILE A 370 -2.79 -40.95 1.67
CA ILE A 370 -1.51 -40.65 1.00
C ILE A 370 -0.56 -39.85 1.89
N GLY A 371 -1.07 -39.14 2.90
CA GLY A 371 -0.30 -38.24 3.75
C GLY A 371 0.91 -38.89 4.43
N ASP A 372 0.77 -40.10 4.98
CA ASP A 372 1.89 -40.79 5.66
C ASP A 372 3.04 -41.11 4.70
N SER A 373 2.72 -41.66 3.53
CA SER A 373 3.71 -41.98 2.48
C SER A 373 4.38 -40.72 1.96
N THR A 374 3.61 -39.66 1.72
CA THR A 374 4.14 -38.35 1.29
C THR A 374 5.02 -37.75 2.37
N SER A 375 4.63 -37.83 3.64
CA SER A 375 5.43 -37.30 4.76
C SER A 375 6.78 -38.00 4.88
N MET A 376 6.78 -39.32 4.68
CA MET A 376 8.04 -40.07 4.63
C MET A 376 8.95 -39.59 3.51
N ILE A 377 8.45 -39.11 2.39
CA ILE A 377 9.28 -38.63 1.28
C ILE A 377 9.67 -37.17 1.49
N PHE A 378 8.72 -36.33 1.90
CA PHE A 378 8.89 -34.89 2.02
C PHE A 378 9.84 -34.50 3.15
N ASN A 379 9.95 -35.30 4.22
CA ASN A 379 10.92 -35.04 5.29
C ASN A 379 12.39 -35.20 4.88
N LYS A 380 12.65 -35.63 3.65
CA LYS A 380 13.99 -35.70 3.05
C LYS A 380 14.13 -34.82 1.81
N ILE A 381 13.16 -33.95 1.54
CA ILE A 381 13.35 -32.91 0.52
C ILE A 381 14.43 -31.96 1.03
N GLU A 382 15.42 -31.69 0.18
CA GLU A 382 16.49 -30.74 0.44
C GLU A 382 15.95 -29.37 0.06
N THR A 383 15.62 -28.56 1.07
CA THR A 383 15.13 -27.20 0.84
C THR A 383 16.30 -26.24 0.58
N PRO A 384 16.12 -25.18 -0.23
CA PRO A 384 17.13 -24.15 -0.43
C PRO A 384 17.50 -23.49 0.90
N GLU A 385 18.79 -23.20 1.09
CA GLU A 385 19.23 -22.35 2.20
C GLU A 385 18.93 -20.88 1.88
N ILE A 386 18.62 -20.11 2.91
CA ILE A 386 18.47 -18.67 2.75
C ILE A 386 19.86 -18.10 2.48
N GLU A 387 20.05 -17.44 1.34
CA GLU A 387 21.23 -16.60 1.13
C GLU A 387 21.12 -15.39 2.07
N GLU A 388 21.80 -15.46 3.21
CA GLU A 388 21.78 -14.40 4.21
C GLU A 388 22.55 -13.16 3.73
N ARG A 389 22.09 -11.99 4.16
CA ARG A 389 22.83 -10.74 3.97
C ARG A 389 24.03 -10.72 4.92
N ILE A 390 25.25 -10.83 4.38
CA ILE A 390 26.51 -10.91 5.17
C ILE A 390 27.02 -9.53 5.62
N ASP A 391 26.45 -8.43 5.11
CA ASP A 391 26.91 -7.08 5.44
C ASP A 391 26.43 -6.61 6.82
N GLU A 392 27.30 -6.74 7.84
CA GLU A 392 27.10 -6.18 9.19
C GLU A 392 27.15 -4.63 9.24
N ASN A 393 27.42 -3.93 8.13
CA ASN A 393 27.74 -2.50 8.17
C ASN A 393 27.14 -1.61 7.08
N GLN A 394 26.09 -2.06 6.37
CA GLN A 394 25.20 -1.08 5.78
C GLN A 394 24.22 -0.64 6.86
N GLN A 395 24.67 0.32 7.68
CA GLN A 395 23.72 1.37 8.03
C GLN A 395 23.10 1.79 6.69
N ASP A 396 21.77 1.74 6.59
CA ASP A 396 21.06 2.58 5.62
C ASP A 396 21.38 4.04 6.01
N THR A 397 22.63 4.47 5.89
CA THR A 397 23.05 5.86 5.99
C THR A 397 22.61 6.49 4.69
N VAL A 398 21.29 6.61 4.55
CA VAL A 398 20.71 7.80 3.98
C VAL A 398 21.19 8.92 4.90
N VAL A 399 22.40 9.42 4.63
CA VAL A 399 22.80 10.73 5.10
C VAL A 399 21.71 11.63 4.54
N SER A 400 20.76 11.98 5.39
CA SER A 400 19.79 13.02 5.14
C SER A 400 20.62 14.28 4.94
N LYS A 401 21.07 14.53 3.72
CA LYS A 401 21.35 15.89 3.31
C LYS A 401 20.03 16.59 3.52
N ASP A 402 20.01 17.54 4.44
CA ASP A 402 18.86 18.41 4.64
C ASP A 402 18.41 18.89 3.26
N LEU A 403 17.14 18.65 2.93
CA LEU A 403 16.60 19.03 1.64
C LEU A 403 16.87 20.52 1.42
N PRO A 404 17.41 20.95 0.27
CA PRO A 404 17.59 22.37 -0.02
C PRO A 404 16.31 23.16 0.26
N LEU A 405 16.46 24.37 0.81
CA LEU A 405 15.33 25.21 1.23
C LEU A 405 14.33 25.46 0.09
N GLU A 406 14.81 25.48 -1.15
CA GLU A 406 14.04 25.72 -2.38
C GLU A 406 13.14 24.54 -2.78
N GLU A 407 13.45 23.35 -2.28
CA GLU A 407 12.71 22.11 -2.55
C GLU A 407 11.61 21.86 -1.49
N GLN A 408 11.45 22.77 -0.54
CA GLN A 408 10.46 22.70 0.53
C GLN A 408 9.30 23.68 0.28
N TYR A 409 8.10 23.32 0.72
CA TYR A 409 6.98 24.26 0.83
C TYR A 409 7.25 25.25 1.97
N ARG A 410 7.26 26.55 1.62
CA ARG A 410 7.55 27.64 2.54
C ARG A 410 6.81 28.91 2.12
N PHE A 411 6.18 29.57 3.09
CA PHE A 411 5.62 30.89 2.85
C PHE A 411 6.71 31.91 2.57
N HIS A 412 6.55 32.61 1.44
CA HIS A 412 7.25 33.85 1.16
C HIS A 412 6.23 34.97 1.31
N HIS A 413 6.13 35.55 2.50
CA HIS A 413 5.16 36.61 2.77
C HIS A 413 5.79 37.71 3.63
N THR A 414 5.34 38.95 3.44
CA THR A 414 5.88 40.14 4.12
C THR A 414 4.98 40.62 5.26
N GLY A 415 4.12 39.74 5.80
CA GLY A 415 3.01 40.11 6.68
C GLY A 415 3.41 41.00 7.86
N ALA A 416 4.50 40.70 8.56
CA ALA A 416 4.99 41.53 9.66
C ALA A 416 5.38 42.95 9.21
N LYS A 417 6.07 43.07 8.07
CA LYS A 417 6.42 44.35 7.47
C LYS A 417 5.15 45.11 7.04
N LEU A 418 4.20 44.44 6.40
CA LEU A 418 2.94 45.03 5.96
C LEU A 418 2.10 45.54 7.14
N MET A 419 2.06 44.81 8.25
CA MET A 419 1.35 45.24 9.47
C MET A 419 2.01 46.46 10.11
N LEU A 420 3.35 46.53 10.13
CA LEU A 420 4.08 47.70 10.61
C LEU A 420 3.82 48.93 9.72
N GLU A 421 3.81 48.74 8.40
CA GLU A 421 3.50 49.79 7.43
C GLU A 421 2.06 50.29 7.56
N LEU A 422 1.10 49.39 7.75
CA LEU A 422 -0.30 49.74 8.03
C LEU A 422 -0.44 50.50 9.35
N ALA A 423 0.22 50.05 10.42
CA ALA A 423 0.21 50.76 11.70
C ALA A 423 0.76 52.20 11.55
N GLY A 424 1.89 52.36 10.86
CA GLY A 424 2.46 53.67 10.58
C GLY A 424 1.58 54.55 9.69
N ALA A 425 0.89 53.96 8.70
CA ALA A 425 -0.06 54.68 7.86
C ALA A 425 -1.29 55.16 8.65
N ILE A 426 -1.85 54.31 9.54
CA ILE A 426 -2.99 54.66 10.39
C ILE A 426 -2.62 55.81 11.35
N GLU A 427 -1.45 55.76 12.00
CA GLU A 427 -1.03 56.81 12.93
C GLU A 427 -0.84 58.18 12.24
N ARG A 428 -0.40 58.21 10.98
CA ARG A 428 -0.29 59.45 10.20
C ARG A 428 -1.62 60.15 9.96
N HIS A 429 -2.74 59.41 9.99
CA HIS A 429 -4.08 59.93 9.78
C HIS A 429 -4.83 60.27 11.08
N LYS A 430 -4.13 60.23 12.23
CA LYS A 430 -4.71 60.55 13.54
C LYS A 430 -5.43 61.91 13.51
N PRO A 431 -6.66 61.99 14.06
CA PRO A 431 -7.39 63.25 14.13
C PRO A 431 -6.55 64.32 14.86
N LYS A 432 -6.42 65.49 14.24
CA LYS A 432 -5.83 66.65 14.92
C LYS A 432 -6.86 67.17 15.91
N ASN A 433 -6.44 67.43 17.16
CA ASN A 433 -7.31 67.98 18.19
C ASN A 433 -7.92 69.30 17.71
N THR A 434 -9.16 69.24 17.26
CA THR A 434 -10.02 70.39 17.01
C THR A 434 -11.46 69.93 17.21
N ASP A 435 -12.13 70.52 18.19
CA ASP A 435 -13.59 70.47 18.40
C ASP A 435 -14.31 71.05 17.18
N ILE A 436 -14.43 70.25 16.12
CA ILE A 436 -15.29 70.59 14.99
C ILE A 436 -16.17 69.38 14.71
N ASN A 437 -17.47 69.63 14.82
CA ASN A 437 -18.58 68.71 14.63
C ASN A 437 -18.41 67.79 13.41
N PRO A 438 -18.87 66.54 13.50
CA PRO A 438 -18.67 65.55 12.44
C PRO A 438 -19.50 65.90 11.20
N ILE A 439 -18.85 65.97 10.05
CA ILE A 439 -19.54 65.77 8.77
C ILE A 439 -19.95 64.29 8.72
N VAL A 440 -21.26 64.06 8.66
CA VAL A 440 -21.88 62.74 8.52
C VAL A 440 -21.38 62.10 7.23
N GLY A 441 -20.45 61.15 7.36
CA GLY A 441 -19.92 60.31 6.28
C GLY A 441 -20.33 58.85 6.50
N ARG A 442 -20.78 58.22 5.41
CA ARG A 442 -21.39 56.89 5.26
C ARG A 442 -20.87 55.79 6.21
N SER A 443 -21.80 54.97 6.71
CA SER A 443 -21.51 53.74 7.45
C SER A 443 -20.75 52.74 6.57
N CYS A 444 -19.48 52.47 6.93
CA CYS A 444 -18.70 51.39 6.35
C CYS A 444 -18.77 50.17 7.27
N SER A 445 -19.80 49.34 7.12
CA SER A 445 -19.80 47.97 7.65
C SER A 445 -19.24 47.03 6.57
N PHE A 446 -17.98 46.62 6.69
CA PHE A 446 -17.30 45.78 5.68
C PHE A 446 -17.29 44.28 6.01
N PHE A 447 -17.48 43.90 7.28
CA PHE A 447 -17.61 42.48 7.65
C PHE A 447 -19.09 42.15 7.86
N SER A 448 -19.71 41.52 6.86
CA SER A 448 -21.01 40.88 7.09
C SER A 448 -20.80 39.64 7.95
N SER A 449 -21.48 39.59 9.08
CA SER A 449 -21.52 38.46 9.99
C SER A 449 -22.16 37.23 9.34
N LYS A 450 -21.33 36.28 8.91
CA LYS A 450 -21.66 34.86 9.01
C LYS A 450 -20.73 34.26 10.05
N ASN A 451 -21.33 33.79 11.15
CA ASN A 451 -20.75 33.06 12.28
C ASN A 451 -20.15 33.90 13.44
N MET A 452 -21.02 34.61 14.16
CA MET A 452 -20.86 34.76 15.63
C MET A 452 -22.16 34.34 16.31
N LYS A 453 -22.22 33.10 16.82
CA LYS A 453 -23.24 32.71 17.79
C LYS A 453 -22.97 33.48 19.08
N LYS A 454 -23.92 34.33 19.46
CA LYS A 454 -23.95 35.09 20.71
C LYS A 454 -23.92 34.14 21.92
N GLN A 455 -22.90 34.24 22.75
CA GLN A 455 -23.08 34.05 24.19
C GLN A 455 -23.55 35.38 24.77
N LYS A 456 -24.72 35.38 25.42
CA LYS A 456 -25.12 36.41 26.37
C LYS A 456 -25.37 35.71 27.70
N GLU A 457 -24.59 36.10 28.70
CA GLU A 457 -24.80 35.77 30.10
C GLU A 457 -26.14 36.35 30.58
N GLY A 458 -26.83 35.58 31.41
CA GLY A 458 -27.87 36.05 32.30
C GLY A 458 -27.66 35.36 33.64
N TYR A 459 -27.16 36.09 34.63
CA TYR A 459 -27.14 35.67 36.03
C TYR A 459 -28.58 35.69 36.60
N SER A 460 -28.94 34.63 37.32
CA SER A 460 -29.93 34.63 38.39
C SER A 460 -29.52 33.58 39.43
N TYR A 461 -29.51 33.98 40.70
CA TYR A 461 -29.01 33.23 41.84
C TYR A 461 -29.92 32.06 42.29
N ASP A 462 -29.24 31.08 42.89
CA ASP A 462 -29.64 30.12 43.94
C ASP A 462 -30.88 29.24 43.76
N THR A 463 -30.68 27.91 43.72
CA THR A 463 -30.87 27.08 44.93
C THR A 463 -30.39 25.64 44.72
N VAL A 464 -29.77 25.11 45.75
CA VAL A 464 -29.36 23.71 45.93
C VAL A 464 -30.60 22.83 46.07
N GLY A 465 -30.62 21.71 45.34
CA GLY A 465 -31.63 20.65 45.47
C GLY A 465 -31.12 19.36 44.85
N VAL A 466 -30.64 18.46 45.71
CA VAL A 466 -30.42 17.04 45.43
C VAL A 466 -31.77 16.40 45.10
N ASP A 467 -31.83 15.53 44.09
CA ASP A 467 -32.56 14.26 44.18
C ASP A 467 -32.30 13.33 42.99
N GLU A 468 -32.38 12.05 43.34
CA GLU A 468 -32.01 10.84 42.61
C GLU A 468 -33.04 10.41 41.54
N HIS A 469 -32.59 9.40 40.77
CA HIS A 469 -33.35 8.31 40.14
C HIS A 469 -33.84 8.40 38.67
N ASP A 470 -33.50 7.28 37.99
CA ASP A 470 -34.21 6.57 36.91
C ASP A 470 -34.32 7.25 35.52
N SER A 471 -34.28 6.56 34.39
CA SER A 471 -34.03 5.16 33.99
C SER A 471 -34.05 5.13 32.45
N ASP A 472 -33.33 4.18 31.86
CA ASP A 472 -33.68 3.45 30.63
C ASP A 472 -33.64 4.09 29.21
N LYS A 473 -33.06 3.25 28.31
CA LYS A 473 -33.14 3.15 26.84
C LYS A 473 -32.19 4.06 26.04
N GLU A 474 -31.48 3.61 24.99
CA GLU A 474 -31.62 2.43 24.15
C GLU A 474 -30.29 2.17 23.40
N PHE A 475 -29.99 0.89 23.13
CA PHE A 475 -28.89 0.41 22.29
C PHE A 475 -29.12 0.79 20.82
N ILE A 476 -28.08 1.25 20.13
CA ILE A 476 -27.98 1.15 18.67
C ILE A 476 -26.64 0.50 18.31
N GLN A 477 -26.74 -0.72 17.77
CA GLN A 477 -25.69 -1.41 17.02
C GLN A 477 -25.33 -0.60 15.77
N VAL A 478 -24.04 -0.42 15.53
CA VAL A 478 -23.53 -0.03 14.22
C VAL A 478 -22.65 -1.16 13.72
N GLU A 479 -23.13 -1.85 12.68
CA GLU A 479 -22.37 -2.84 11.93
C GLU A 479 -21.22 -2.17 11.15
N PRO A 480 -20.07 -2.86 10.98
CA PRO A 480 -18.93 -2.33 10.25
C PRO A 480 -19.09 -2.57 8.74
N ASN A 481 -19.09 -1.49 7.94
CA ASN A 481 -19.09 -1.59 6.48
C ASN A 481 -17.69 -1.92 5.95
N MET A 482 -17.68 -3.04 5.23
CA MET A 482 -16.83 -3.55 4.15
C MET A 482 -15.60 -2.72 3.71
N VAL A 483 -14.47 -3.44 3.77
CA VAL A 483 -13.16 -3.18 3.16
C VAL A 483 -13.21 -3.53 1.67
N PHE A 484 -12.57 -2.72 0.83
CA PHE A 484 -12.09 -3.11 -0.50
C PHE A 484 -10.58 -3.32 -0.46
#